data_AF-A0A7V9RVL9-F1
#
_entry.id   AF-A0A7V9RVL9-F1
#
_cell.length_a   1.000
_cell.length_b   1.000
_cell.length_c   1.000
_cell.angle_alpha   90.00
_cell.angle_beta   90.00
_cell.angle_gamma   90.00
#
_symmetry.space_group_name_H-M   'P 1'
#
loop_
_entity.id
_entity.type
_entity.pdbx_description
1 polymer ?
#
loop_
_entity_poly.entity_id
_entity_poly.type
_entity_poly.pdbx_seq_one_letter_code
_entity_poly.pdbx_strand_id
1 'polypeptide(L)'
;MRVAILIYDGFDELDAVGPYEVLRNAERGGADVSVDLVTREPVERITASHGLALVPQAVLDASYDLLIVPGGGWGERAEVGAWGEAQRGDLPAFIRRAREGGAAMASVCTGAMLLAAAGVTTGRPA
;
A
#
# COMPACT_ATOMS: atom_id res chain seq x y z
N MET A 1 -0.96 14.98 9.50
CA MET A 1 -1.30 14.11 8.34
C MET A 1 -1.06 12.64 8.68
N ARG A 2 -2.01 11.74 8.42
CA ARG A 2 -1.87 10.29 8.66
C ARG A 2 -1.65 9.54 7.35
N VAL A 3 -0.53 8.84 7.26
CA VAL A 3 -0.15 8.06 6.07
C VAL A 3 -0.31 6.57 6.35
N ALA A 4 -1.01 5.88 5.46
CA ALA A 4 -1.06 4.44 5.41
C ALA A 4 -0.14 3.93 4.31
N ILE A 5 0.74 2.98 4.64
CA ILE A 5 1.47 2.19 3.66
C ILE A 5 0.86 0.80 3.65
N LEU A 6 0.21 0.44 2.55
CA LEU A 6 -0.46 -0.84 2.40
C LEU A 6 0.57 -1.96 2.32
N ILE A 7 0.42 -3.00 3.13
CA ILE A 7 1.21 -4.23 3.03
C ILE A 7 0.30 -5.44 2.79
N TYR A 8 0.76 -6.38 1.97
CA TYR A 8 0.06 -7.60 1.59
C TYR A 8 1.10 -8.64 1.17
N ASP A 9 0.81 -9.94 1.27
CA ASP A 9 1.82 -10.95 0.96
C ASP A 9 2.36 -10.81 -0.48
N GLY A 10 3.69 -10.90 -0.61
CA GLY A 10 4.40 -10.79 -1.89
C GLY A 10 4.56 -9.37 -2.43
N PHE A 11 4.32 -8.33 -1.62
CA PHE A 11 4.74 -6.98 -1.97
C PHE A 11 6.28 -6.87 -1.99
N ASP A 12 6.85 -5.97 -2.79
CA ASP A 12 8.31 -5.74 -2.79
C ASP A 12 8.75 -4.92 -1.57
N GLU A 13 9.67 -5.44 -0.76
CA GLU A 13 10.03 -4.90 0.55
C GLU A 13 10.34 -3.39 0.53
N LEU A 14 11.20 -2.99 -0.40
CA LEU A 14 11.73 -1.63 -0.47
C LEU A 14 10.64 -0.61 -0.80
N ASP A 15 9.61 -1.02 -1.52
CA ASP A 15 8.49 -0.15 -1.90
C ASP A 15 7.66 0.31 -0.69
N ALA A 16 7.59 -0.50 0.38
CA ALA A 16 6.97 -0.10 1.64
C ALA A 16 7.99 0.48 2.62
N VAL A 17 9.14 -0.19 2.78
CA VAL A 17 10.14 0.15 3.80
C VAL A 17 10.79 1.52 3.53
N GLY A 18 11.06 1.86 2.26
CA GLY A 18 11.65 3.14 1.88
C GLY A 18 10.79 4.33 2.31
N PRO A 19 9.54 4.45 1.83
CA PRO A 19 8.62 5.50 2.27
C PRO A 19 8.37 5.47 3.78
N TYR A 20 8.30 4.29 4.39
CA TYR A 20 8.13 4.15 5.85
C TYR A 20 9.27 4.83 6.62
N GLU A 21 10.53 4.52 6.28
CA GLU A 21 11.69 5.10 6.94
C GLU A 21 11.74 6.64 6.76
N VAL A 22 11.49 7.13 5.55
CA VAL A 22 11.48 8.56 5.24
C VAL A 22 10.42 9.29 6.07
N LEU A 23 9.19 8.77 6.12
CA LEU A 23 8.09 9.39 6.86
C LEU A 23 8.30 9.32 8.37
N ARG A 24 8.86 8.22 8.89
CA ARG A 24 9.25 8.11 10.31
C ARG A 24 10.36 9.09 10.68
N ASN A 25 11.32 9.31 9.79
CA ASN A 25 12.36 10.33 10.00
C ASN A 25 11.77 11.75 9.98
N ALA A 26 10.81 12.03 9.11
CA ALA A 26 10.10 13.31 9.08
C ALA A 26 9.29 13.56 10.36
N GLU A 27 8.53 12.55 10.83
CA GLU A 27 7.81 12.58 12.12
C GLU A 27 8.76 12.88 13.28
N ARG A 28 9.89 12.16 13.36
CA ARG A 28 10.93 12.39 14.38
C ARG A 28 11.57 13.77 14.27
N GLY A 29 11.62 14.33 13.06
CA GLY A 29 12.09 15.69 12.79
C GLY A 29 11.07 16.79 13.13
N GLY A 30 9.90 16.44 13.65
CA GLY A 30 8.86 17.39 14.08
C GLY A 30 7.85 17.77 13.00
N ALA A 31 7.84 17.11 11.85
CA ALA A 31 6.77 17.28 10.87
C ALA A 31 5.44 16.71 11.43
N ASP A 32 4.32 17.36 11.14
CA ASP A 32 2.98 16.86 11.48
C ASP A 32 2.57 15.73 10.51
N VAL A 33 3.25 14.60 10.63
CA VAL A 33 3.01 13.38 9.87
C VAL A 33 3.15 12.16 10.78
N SER A 34 2.28 11.18 10.59
CA SER A 34 2.42 9.84 11.17
C SER A 34 2.27 8.81 10.05
N VAL A 35 2.88 7.64 10.21
CA VAL A 35 2.86 6.60 9.19
C VAL A 35 2.66 5.22 9.80
N ASP A 36 1.70 4.46 9.29
CA ASP A 36 1.44 3.08 9.72
C ASP A 36 1.59 2.12 8.54
N LEU A 37 2.17 0.95 8.80
CA LEU A 37 2.04 -0.22 7.93
C LEU A 37 0.67 -0.84 8.16
N VAL A 38 -0.17 -0.90 7.13
CA VAL A 38 -1.58 -1.29 7.27
C VAL A 38 -1.98 -2.43 6.35
N THR A 39 -2.97 -3.21 6.77
CA THR A 39 -3.58 -4.29 5.99
C THR A 39 -5.06 -4.03 5.73
N ARG A 40 -5.65 -4.78 4.79
CA ARG A 40 -7.10 -4.73 4.51
C ARG A 40 -7.94 -5.28 5.67
N GLU A 41 -7.42 -6.28 6.35
CA GLU A 41 -8.07 -6.97 7.46
C GLU A 41 -7.03 -7.34 8.53
N PRO A 42 -7.47 -7.67 9.77
CA PRO A 42 -6.56 -8.05 10.82
C PRO A 42 -5.77 -9.32 10.44
N VAL A 43 -4.44 -9.21 10.42
CA VAL A 43 -3.52 -10.33 10.23
C VAL A 43 -2.32 -10.17 11.17
N GLU A 44 -1.74 -11.28 11.59
CA GLU A 44 -0.63 -11.26 12.55
C GLU A 44 0.71 -10.92 11.89
N ARG A 45 0.85 -11.24 10.60
CA ARG A 45 2.13 -11.13 9.88
C ARG A 45 1.88 -11.06 8.37
N ILE A 46 2.73 -10.29 7.69
CA ILE A 46 2.88 -10.27 6.23
C ILE A 46 4.29 -10.74 5.87
N THR A 47 4.41 -11.48 4.76
CA THR A 47 5.69 -11.87 4.16
C THR A 47 5.84 -11.18 2.81
N ALA A 48 6.85 -10.31 2.69
CA ALA A 48 7.19 -9.65 1.44
C ALA A 48 7.89 -10.61 0.45
N SER A 49 8.12 -10.17 -0.79
CA SER A 49 8.52 -11.02 -1.91
C SER A 49 9.85 -11.76 -1.72
N HIS A 50 10.78 -11.22 -0.95
CA HIS A 50 12.08 -11.82 -0.62
C HIS A 50 12.17 -12.36 0.81
N GLY A 51 11.03 -12.52 1.49
CA GLY A 51 10.93 -13.19 2.79
C GLY A 51 11.03 -12.28 4.01
N LEU A 52 11.10 -10.95 3.83
CA LEU A 52 10.99 -10.03 4.97
C LEU A 52 9.61 -10.19 5.62
N ALA A 53 9.62 -10.49 6.92
CA ALA A 53 8.42 -10.59 7.72
C ALA A 53 8.14 -9.27 8.44
N LEU A 54 6.91 -8.76 8.31
CA LEU A 54 6.45 -7.54 8.96
C LEU A 54 5.20 -7.81 9.78
N VAL A 55 5.08 -7.12 10.91
CA VAL A 55 3.86 -7.09 11.72
C VAL A 55 3.08 -5.82 11.36
N PRO A 56 1.83 -5.93 10.87
CA PRO A 56 1.00 -4.76 10.61
C PRO A 56 0.75 -3.95 11.88
N GLN A 57 0.67 -2.63 11.74
CA GLN A 57 0.44 -1.70 12.85
C GLN A 57 -1.04 -1.37 13.01
N ALA A 58 -1.81 -1.43 11.93
CA ALA A 58 -3.24 -1.19 11.94
C ALA A 58 -3.95 -1.86 10.74
N VAL A 59 -5.27 -1.86 10.78
CA VAL A 59 -6.11 -2.09 9.60
C VAL A 59 -6.44 -0.73 9.00
N LEU A 60 -6.39 -0.62 7.67
CA LEU A 60 -6.72 0.62 7.00
C LEU A 60 -8.19 1.00 7.25
N ASP A 61 -8.42 2.27 7.59
CA ASP A 61 -9.75 2.86 7.76
C ASP A 61 -9.83 4.25 7.07
N ALA A 62 -10.95 4.94 7.23
CA ALA A 62 -11.19 6.25 6.61
C ALA A 62 -10.47 7.44 7.28
N SER A 63 -9.69 7.20 8.35
CA SER A 63 -8.97 8.26 9.08
C SER A 63 -7.59 8.58 8.51
N TYR A 64 -7.14 7.84 7.49
CA TYR A 64 -5.87 8.09 6.80
C TYR A 64 -6.04 9.10 5.66
N ASP A 65 -5.14 10.07 5.60
CA ASP A 65 -5.14 11.16 4.62
C ASP A 65 -4.48 10.73 3.30
N LEU A 66 -3.52 9.81 3.36
CA LEU A 66 -2.74 9.31 2.22
C LEU A 66 -2.60 7.80 2.30
N LEU A 67 -2.88 7.11 1.20
CA LEU A 67 -2.58 5.70 1.00
C LEU A 67 -1.45 5.52 -0.03
N ILE A 68 -0.36 4.90 0.40
CA ILE A 68 0.77 4.49 -0.45
C ILE A 68 0.61 2.99 -0.75
N VAL A 69 0.59 2.63 -2.02
CA VAL A 69 0.44 1.25 -2.50
C VAL A 69 1.76 0.77 -3.11
N PRO A 70 2.47 -0.16 -2.45
CA PRO A 70 3.64 -0.85 -3.00
C PRO A 70 3.32 -1.68 -4.25
N GLY A 71 4.36 -2.06 -5.00
CA GLY A 71 4.28 -3.08 -6.04
C GLY A 71 4.60 -4.49 -5.56
N GLY A 72 4.94 -5.36 -6.50
CA GLY A 72 5.46 -6.70 -6.25
C GLY A 72 4.92 -7.75 -7.22
N GLY A 73 5.78 -8.61 -7.77
CA GLY A 73 5.37 -9.80 -8.53
C GLY A 73 4.59 -9.55 -9.85
N TRP A 74 4.55 -8.30 -10.36
CA TRP A 74 3.77 -7.99 -11.57
C TRP A 74 4.36 -8.59 -12.85
N GLY A 75 5.67 -8.41 -13.06
CA GLY A 75 6.35 -8.88 -14.28
C GLY A 75 6.29 -10.39 -14.46
N GLU A 76 6.34 -11.13 -13.35
CA GLU A 76 6.28 -12.59 -13.31
C GLU A 76 4.85 -13.14 -13.29
N ARG A 77 3.84 -12.26 -13.16
CA ARG A 77 2.44 -12.62 -12.96
C ARG A 77 2.25 -13.55 -11.75
N ALA A 78 2.95 -13.25 -10.66
CA ALA A 78 2.92 -14.05 -9.45
C ALA A 78 1.49 -14.13 -8.86
N GLU A 79 1.13 -15.31 -8.33
CA GLU A 79 -0.15 -15.54 -7.65
C GLU A 79 -0.24 -14.76 -6.31
N VAL A 80 0.91 -14.57 -5.67
CA VAL A 80 1.10 -13.78 -4.45
C VAL A 80 1.89 -12.53 -4.83
N GLY A 81 1.39 -11.35 -4.43
CA GLY A 81 1.89 -10.05 -4.88
C GLY A 81 0.86 -9.25 -5.69
N ALA A 82 1.28 -8.12 -6.27
CA ALA A 82 0.40 -7.14 -6.88
C ALA A 82 -0.41 -7.68 -8.08
N TRP A 83 0.18 -8.58 -8.88
CA TRP A 83 -0.57 -9.21 -9.99
C TRP A 83 -1.72 -10.06 -9.48
N GLY A 84 -1.44 -10.99 -8.55
CA GLY A 84 -2.45 -11.85 -7.95
C GLY A 84 -3.56 -11.06 -7.24
N GLU A 85 -3.19 -10.01 -6.51
CA GLU A 85 -4.15 -9.10 -5.87
C GLU A 85 -5.04 -8.37 -6.88
N ALA A 86 -4.48 -7.94 -8.02
CA ALA A 86 -5.26 -7.34 -9.09
C ALA A 86 -6.24 -8.33 -9.73
N GLN A 87 -5.85 -9.61 -9.88
CA GLN A 87 -6.74 -10.65 -10.41
C GLN A 87 -7.88 -10.99 -9.44
N ARG A 88 -7.61 -11.01 -8.13
CA ARG A 88 -8.62 -11.26 -7.10
C ARG A 88 -9.64 -10.12 -7.00
N GLY A 89 -9.18 -8.87 -7.15
CA GLY A 89 -10.04 -7.69 -7.15
C GLY A 89 -10.46 -7.18 -5.76
N ASP A 90 -10.25 -7.96 -4.69
CA ASP A 90 -10.57 -7.56 -3.32
C ASP A 90 -9.73 -6.35 -2.86
N LEU A 91 -8.41 -6.40 -3.09
CA LEU A 91 -7.51 -5.31 -2.74
C LEU A 91 -7.74 -4.06 -3.62
N PRO A 92 -7.89 -4.16 -4.96
CA PRO A 92 -8.36 -3.03 -5.78
C PRO A 92 -9.68 -2.42 -5.31
N ALA A 93 -10.68 -3.23 -4.96
CA ALA A 93 -11.96 -2.72 -4.45
C ALA A 93 -11.78 -1.98 -3.12
N PHE A 94 -10.84 -2.40 -2.29
CA PHE A 94 -10.51 -1.73 -1.04
C PHE A 94 -9.76 -0.41 -1.24
N ILE A 95 -8.79 -0.38 -2.15
CA ILE A 95 -8.09 0.85 -2.60
C ILE A 95 -9.10 1.88 -3.11
N ARG A 96 -10.08 1.45 -3.91
CA ARG A 96 -11.16 2.31 -4.39
C ARG A 96 -11.97 2.90 -3.24
N ARG A 97 -12.34 2.11 -2.23
CA ARG A 97 -13.06 2.62 -1.05
C ARG A 97 -12.27 3.66 -0.26
N ALA A 98 -10.96 3.47 -0.08
CA ALA A 98 -10.10 4.46 0.56
C ALA A 98 -10.09 5.79 -0.23
N ARG A 99 -10.03 5.69 -1.57
CA ARG A 99 -10.12 6.86 -2.45
C ARG A 99 -11.48 7.56 -2.37
N GLU A 100 -12.58 6.81 -2.39
CA GLU A 100 -13.95 7.32 -2.22
C GLU A 100 -14.14 7.98 -0.84
N GLY A 101 -13.43 7.50 0.19
CA GLY A 101 -13.35 8.09 1.52
C GLY A 101 -12.53 9.38 1.62
N GLY A 102 -11.91 9.82 0.51
CA GLY A 102 -11.19 11.09 0.43
C GLY A 102 -9.67 11.00 0.51
N ALA A 103 -9.10 9.80 0.72
CA ALA A 103 -7.65 9.65 0.78
C ALA A 103 -6.96 10.08 -0.53
N ALA A 104 -5.81 10.75 -0.38
CA ALA A 104 -4.85 10.89 -1.47
C ALA A 104 -4.23 9.52 -1.78
N MET A 105 -3.83 9.32 -3.03
CA MET A 105 -3.28 8.05 -3.51
C MET A 105 -1.87 8.27 -4.04
N ALA A 106 -0.95 7.43 -3.60
CA ALA A 106 0.39 7.29 -4.16
C ALA A 106 0.71 5.80 -4.35
N SER A 107 1.68 5.52 -5.20
CA SER A 107 2.17 4.16 -5.41
C SER A 107 3.66 4.15 -5.65
N VAL A 108 4.28 3.01 -5.39
CA VAL A 108 5.67 2.72 -5.76
C VAL A 108 5.67 1.54 -6.74
N CYS A 109 6.56 1.60 -7.73
CA CYS A 109 6.73 0.55 -8.75
C CYS A 109 5.39 0.12 -9.37
N THR A 110 5.10 -1.19 -9.32
CA THR A 110 3.92 -1.82 -9.90
C THR A 110 2.65 -1.66 -9.04
N GLY A 111 2.74 -0.95 -7.91
CA GLY A 111 1.56 -0.53 -7.15
C GLY A 111 0.64 0.39 -7.96
N ALA A 112 1.19 1.11 -8.95
CA ALA A 112 0.40 1.89 -9.91
C ALA A 112 -0.59 1.02 -10.69
N MET A 113 -0.26 -0.26 -10.90
CA MET A 113 -1.15 -1.21 -11.58
C MET A 113 -2.32 -1.62 -10.69
N LEU A 114 -2.13 -1.73 -9.37
CA LEU A 114 -3.22 -1.91 -8.41
C LEU A 114 -4.13 -0.68 -8.35
N LEU A 115 -3.55 0.52 -8.42
CA LEU A 115 -4.32 1.77 -8.53
C LEU A 115 -5.15 1.80 -9.83
N ALA A 116 -4.57 1.36 -10.95
CA ALA A 116 -5.27 1.24 -12.22
C ALA A 116 -6.40 0.21 -12.16
N ALA A 117 -6.16 -0.97 -11.56
CA ALA A 117 -7.19 -1.98 -11.34
C ALA A 117 -8.32 -1.49 -10.42
N ALA A 118 -8.01 -0.59 -9.49
CA ALA A 118 -8.99 0.08 -8.63
C ALA A 118 -9.77 1.21 -9.35
N GLY A 119 -9.39 1.57 -10.59
CA GLY A 119 -10.01 2.64 -11.37
C GLY A 119 -9.66 4.05 -10.89
N VAL A 120 -8.64 4.22 -10.03
CA VAL A 120 -8.34 5.54 -9.43
C VAL A 120 -7.42 6.42 -10.29
N THR A 121 -6.83 5.85 -11.35
CA THR A 121 -5.92 6.53 -12.30
C THR A 121 -6.60 6.92 -13.62
N THR A 122 -7.88 6.60 -13.82
CA THR A 122 -8.58 6.90 -15.08
C THR A 122 -8.54 8.40 -15.41
N GLY A 123 -8.08 8.73 -16.61
CA GLY A 123 -7.98 10.11 -17.09
C GLY A 123 -6.87 10.94 -16.42
N ARG A 124 -5.94 10.30 -15.70
CA ARG A 124 -4.82 10.95 -15.03
C ARG A 124 -3.50 10.41 -15.58
N PRO A 125 -2.45 11.25 -15.73
CA PRO A 125 -1.10 10.74 -15.92
C PRO A 125 -0.71 9.92 -14.67
N ALA A 126 -0.14 8.73 -14.90
CA ALA A 126 0.32 7.80 -13.88
C ALA A 126 1.53 7.03 -14.41
#